data_AF-A0A3L7MQ67-F1
#
_entry.id   AF-A0A3L7MQ67-F1
#
_cell.length_a   1.000
_cell.length_b   1.000
_cell.length_c   1.000
_cell.angle_alpha   90.00
_cell.angle_beta   90.00
_cell.angle_gamma   90.00
#
_symmetry.space_group_name_H-M   'P 1'
#
loop_
_entity.id
_entity.type
_entity.pdbx_description
1 polymer ?
#
loop_
_entity_poly.entity_id
_entity_poly.type
_entity_poly.pdbx_seq_one_letter_code
_entity_poly.pdbx_strand_id
1 'polypeptide(L)'
;MRAVVHVAVIVSVAWDILSRDMDIQIRDRSRQPIGVAQVDPAARPMLVRAIAADGAPHEIYLDWEHALDDAGQLRSCVTCGCQHLYRRRTLPRFAPFALVLAGAGVVAGVLGYSSDPIVLAALVALLVLDGAVLVLARVQLVCYRCGSAYGGAPIARYHRAWDARIAAEPDNQPAVPSDMNAPNDARGPSLPSNQ
;
A
#
# COMPACT_ATOMS: atom_id res chain seq x y z
N MET A 1 -4.06 28.18 24.96
CA MET A 1 -4.33 26.73 24.74
C MET A 1 -4.43 26.33 23.26
N ARG A 2 -4.72 27.24 22.30
CA ARG A 2 -4.77 26.90 20.86
C ARG A 2 -3.42 26.61 20.18
N ALA A 3 -2.30 27.12 20.70
CA ALA A 3 -0.97 26.91 20.10
C ALA A 3 -0.37 25.51 20.35
N VAL A 4 -0.74 24.85 21.47
CA VAL A 4 -0.18 23.56 21.88
C VAL A 4 -0.63 22.42 20.95
N VAL A 5 -1.84 22.54 20.38
CA VAL A 5 -2.42 21.54 19.48
C VAL A 5 -1.74 21.54 18.11
N HIS A 6 -1.35 22.70 17.58
CA HIS A 6 -0.65 22.80 16.30
C HIS A 6 0.77 22.22 16.36
N VAL A 7 1.48 22.43 17.48
CA VAL A 7 2.83 21.86 17.68
C VAL A 7 2.76 20.34 17.80
N ALA A 8 1.75 19.79 18.48
CA ALA A 8 1.59 18.33 18.62
C ALA A 8 1.36 17.61 17.26
N VAL A 9 0.57 18.20 16.37
CA VAL A 9 0.36 17.64 15.02
C VAL A 9 1.63 17.73 14.16
N ILE A 10 2.38 18.83 14.25
CA ILE A 10 3.66 19.00 13.54
C ILE A 10 4.71 18.00 14.07
N VAL A 11 4.75 17.76 15.39
CA VAL A 11 5.69 16.81 16.01
C VAL A 11 5.35 15.36 15.64
N SER A 12 4.08 14.97 15.52
CA SER A 12 3.69 13.64 15.00
C SER A 12 4.04 13.44 13.53
N VAL A 13 3.89 14.47 12.69
CA VAL A 13 4.32 14.41 11.28
C VAL A 13 5.85 14.37 11.15
N ALA A 14 6.58 15.05 12.05
CA ALA A 14 8.04 15.06 12.09
C ALA A 14 8.65 13.74 12.62
N TRP A 15 7.97 13.03 13.53
CA TRP A 15 8.44 11.74 14.05
C TRP A 15 8.34 10.61 12.99
N ASP A 16 7.29 10.62 12.16
CA ASP A 16 7.07 9.67 11.05
C ASP A 16 8.05 9.87 9.86
N ILE A 17 8.85 10.95 9.89
CA ILE A 17 9.86 11.29 8.86
C ILE A 17 11.27 10.84 9.30
N LEU A 18 11.50 10.59 10.59
CA LEU A 18 12.81 10.27 11.16
C LEU A 18 13.04 8.76 11.35
N SER A 19 11.99 7.94 11.41
CA SER A 19 12.18 6.48 11.37
C SER A 19 12.28 6.01 9.93
N ARG A 20 13.33 5.27 9.60
CA ARG A 20 13.50 4.59 8.31
C ARG A 20 12.65 3.32 8.25
N ASP A 21 11.46 3.35 8.82
CA ASP A 21 10.60 2.18 8.88
C ASP A 21 9.94 1.98 7.51
N MET A 22 10.18 0.80 6.95
CA MET A 22 9.50 0.34 5.75
C MET A 22 8.21 -0.36 6.16
N ASP A 23 7.10 0.10 5.60
CA ASP A 23 5.80 -0.55 5.75
C ASP A 23 5.64 -1.60 4.65
N ILE A 24 5.38 -2.85 5.05
CA ILE A 24 5.17 -3.97 4.14
C ILE A 24 3.73 -4.47 4.28
N GLN A 25 2.95 -4.34 3.22
CA GLN A 25 1.68 -5.07 3.07
C GLN A 25 1.97 -6.44 2.49
N ILE A 26 1.94 -7.46 3.34
CA ILE A 26 2.29 -8.82 2.99
C ILE A 26 1.06 -9.52 2.41
N ARG A 27 1.31 -10.23 1.30
CA ARG A 27 0.31 -10.99 0.56
C ARG A 27 0.87 -12.36 0.22
N ASP A 28 -0.02 -13.34 0.14
CA ASP A 28 0.34 -14.69 -0.26
C ASP A 28 0.58 -14.77 -1.79
N ARG A 29 0.87 -15.97 -2.30
CA ARG A 29 1.05 -16.20 -3.73
C ARG A 29 -0.25 -16.10 -4.55
N SER A 30 -1.41 -16.20 -3.90
CA SER A 30 -2.73 -15.96 -4.51
C SER A 30 -3.13 -14.48 -4.49
N ARG A 31 -2.25 -13.60 -3.99
CA ARG A 31 -2.42 -12.15 -3.79
C ARG A 31 -3.46 -11.78 -2.74
N GLN A 32 -3.81 -12.70 -1.86
CA GLN A 32 -4.65 -12.46 -0.69
C GLN A 32 -3.85 -11.72 0.41
N PRO A 33 -4.47 -10.74 1.08
CA PRO A 33 -3.81 -10.03 2.17
C PRO A 33 -3.59 -10.95 3.37
N ILE A 34 -2.34 -11.06 3.83
CA ILE A 34 -2.01 -11.77 5.07
C ILE A 34 -1.95 -10.76 6.23
N GLY A 35 -1.31 -9.62 6.03
CA GLY A 35 -1.20 -8.62 7.07
C GLY A 35 -0.21 -7.51 6.74
N VAL A 36 0.00 -6.63 7.70
CA VAL A 36 0.92 -5.49 7.59
C VAL A 36 2.02 -5.62 8.63
N ALA A 37 3.27 -5.35 8.22
CA ALA A 37 4.44 -5.36 9.09
C ALA A 37 5.29 -4.12 8.84
N GLN A 38 5.70 -3.44 9.91
CA GLN A 38 6.73 -2.40 9.86
C GLN A 38 8.09 -3.02 10.13
N VAL A 39 9.07 -2.71 9.30
CA VAL A 39 10.42 -3.26 9.41
C VAL A 39 11.46 -2.18 9.15
N ASP A 40 12.57 -2.24 9.87
CA ASP A 40 13.78 -1.52 9.48
C ASP A 40 14.54 -2.33 8.40
N PRO A 41 14.65 -1.83 7.16
CA PRO A 41 15.37 -2.52 6.10
C PRO A 41 16.88 -2.65 6.37
N ALA A 42 17.46 -1.83 7.24
CA ALA A 42 18.87 -1.95 7.64
C ALA A 42 19.10 -3.14 8.57
N ALA A 43 18.13 -3.44 9.46
CA ALA A 43 18.19 -4.55 10.39
C ALA A 43 17.96 -5.93 9.72
N ARG A 44 17.31 -5.96 8.56
CA ARG A 44 17.01 -7.17 7.76
C ARG A 44 16.40 -8.32 8.61
N PRO A 45 15.28 -8.08 9.31
CA PRO A 45 14.68 -9.10 10.16
C PRO A 45 14.17 -10.28 9.32
N MET A 46 14.64 -11.49 9.61
CA MET A 46 14.21 -12.70 8.90
C MET A 46 12.80 -13.14 9.26
N LEU A 47 12.32 -12.82 10.47
CA LEU A 47 11.00 -13.18 10.95
C LEU A 47 10.29 -11.91 11.41
N VAL A 48 9.09 -11.68 10.88
CA VAL A 48 8.26 -10.53 11.24
C VAL A 48 6.88 -10.97 11.65
N ARG A 49 6.28 -10.23 12.58
CA ARG A 49 4.90 -10.42 12.99
C ARG A 49 4.02 -9.47 12.20
N ALA A 50 3.34 -10.01 11.20
CA ALA A 50 2.34 -9.28 10.42
C ALA A 50 1.02 -9.29 11.17
N ILE A 51 0.33 -8.15 11.21
CA ILE A 51 -1.01 -8.07 11.81
C ILE A 51 -2.03 -8.15 10.67
N ALA A 52 -2.87 -9.19 10.69
CA ALA A 52 -3.98 -9.37 9.75
C ALA A 52 -5.11 -8.35 9.99
N ALA A 53 -6.05 -8.28 9.06
CA ALA A 53 -7.17 -7.35 9.13
C ALA A 53 -8.13 -7.62 10.31
N ASP A 54 -8.17 -8.86 10.78
CA ASP A 54 -8.90 -9.30 11.98
C ASP A 54 -8.11 -9.08 13.28
N GLY A 55 -6.89 -8.55 13.18
CA GLY A 55 -5.98 -8.35 14.32
C GLY A 55 -5.17 -9.58 14.70
N ALA A 56 -5.32 -10.71 14.00
CA ALA A 56 -4.54 -11.90 14.28
C ALA A 56 -3.05 -11.70 13.89
N PRO A 57 -2.10 -12.03 14.78
CA PRO A 57 -0.69 -12.00 14.43
C PRO A 57 -0.31 -13.23 13.60
N HIS A 58 0.34 -13.00 12.46
CA HIS A 58 0.94 -14.05 11.62
C HIS A 58 2.45 -13.85 11.59
N GLU A 59 3.20 -14.92 11.87
CA GLU A 59 4.64 -14.91 11.74
C GLU A 59 5.03 -15.27 10.32
N ILE A 60 5.76 -14.38 9.67
CA ILE A 60 6.13 -14.50 8.25
C ILE A 60 7.63 -14.37 8.13
N TYR A 61 8.22 -15.32 7.40
CA TYR A 61 9.62 -15.26 7.06
C TYR A 61 9.83 -14.32 5.87
N LEU A 62 10.77 -13.40 6.01
CA LEU A 62 11.22 -12.49 4.95
C LEU A 62 12.57 -12.97 4.44
N ASP A 63 12.65 -13.10 3.13
CA ASP A 63 13.88 -13.38 2.42
C ASP A 63 14.55 -12.06 2.00
N TRP A 64 15.65 -11.74 2.68
CA TRP A 64 16.45 -10.56 2.36
C TRP A 64 17.60 -10.87 1.39
N GLU A 65 17.81 -12.14 1.06
CA GLU A 65 18.87 -12.56 0.16
C GLU A 65 18.56 -12.00 -1.22
N HIS A 66 19.44 -11.12 -1.71
CA HIS A 66 19.25 -10.40 -2.98
C HIS A 66 18.06 -9.41 -3.01
N ALA A 67 17.44 -9.08 -1.87
CA ALA A 67 16.32 -8.16 -1.83
C ALA A 67 16.72 -6.69 -1.98
N LEU A 68 17.89 -6.33 -1.45
CA LEU A 68 18.46 -4.98 -1.56
C LEU A 68 19.61 -4.96 -2.57
N ASP A 69 19.74 -3.88 -3.32
CA ASP A 69 20.93 -3.58 -4.12
C ASP A 69 22.06 -3.00 -3.25
N ASP A 70 23.21 -2.73 -3.87
CA ASP A 70 24.39 -2.18 -3.19
C ASP A 70 24.15 -0.75 -2.65
N ALA A 71 23.12 -0.06 -3.14
CA ALA A 71 22.69 1.25 -2.66
C ALA A 71 21.62 1.16 -1.54
N GLY A 72 21.27 -0.06 -1.09
CA GLY A 72 20.26 -0.30 -0.07
C GLY A 72 18.82 -0.11 -0.57
N GLN A 73 18.60 -0.09 -1.88
CA GLN A 73 17.30 0.04 -2.53
C GLN A 73 16.70 -1.33 -2.79
N LEU A 74 15.38 -1.45 -2.66
CA LEU A 74 14.69 -2.72 -2.87
C LEU A 74 14.75 -3.12 -4.36
N ARG A 75 15.48 -4.19 -4.69
CA ARG A 75 15.63 -4.75 -6.04
C ARG A 75 14.73 -5.96 -6.29
N SER A 76 14.40 -6.72 -5.25
CA SER A 76 13.49 -7.86 -5.34
C SER A 76 12.55 -7.93 -4.14
N CYS A 77 11.47 -8.67 -4.30
CA CYS A 77 10.42 -8.85 -3.30
C CYS A 77 10.93 -9.69 -2.13
N VAL A 78 10.93 -9.16 -0.89
CA VAL A 78 11.34 -9.91 0.31
C VAL A 78 10.40 -11.04 0.72
N THR A 79 9.20 -11.09 0.16
CA THR A 79 8.19 -12.11 0.54
C THR A 79 8.27 -13.35 -0.34
N CYS A 80 8.65 -13.19 -1.61
CA CYS A 80 8.71 -14.32 -2.53
C CYS A 80 9.99 -14.41 -3.35
N GLY A 81 10.89 -13.42 -3.32
CA GLY A 81 12.13 -13.37 -4.12
C GLY A 81 11.98 -12.91 -5.57
N CYS A 82 10.79 -12.44 -6.00
CA CYS A 82 10.58 -11.97 -7.38
C CYS A 82 11.35 -10.67 -7.65
N GLN A 83 12.07 -10.60 -8.77
CA GLN A 83 12.83 -9.40 -9.17
C GLN A 83 11.96 -8.36 -9.90
N HIS A 84 10.75 -8.73 -10.31
CA HIS A 84 9.83 -7.82 -10.97
C HIS A 84 9.00 -7.06 -9.93
N LEU A 85 9.37 -5.79 -9.74
CA LEU A 85 8.64 -4.81 -8.94
C LEU A 85 8.21 -3.65 -9.85
N TYR A 86 7.06 -3.06 -9.57
CA TYR A 86 6.61 -1.85 -10.25
C TYR A 86 6.24 -0.77 -9.25
N ARG A 87 6.37 0.47 -9.71
CA ARG A 87 6.01 1.66 -8.95
C ARG A 87 4.51 1.90 -9.06
N ARG A 88 3.84 2.01 -7.91
CA ARG A 88 2.43 2.40 -7.78
C ARG A 88 2.34 3.65 -6.90
N ARG A 89 1.62 4.68 -7.35
CA ARG A 89 1.22 5.76 -6.46
C ARG A 89 -0.07 5.33 -5.76
N THR A 90 -0.04 5.28 -4.43
CA THR A 90 -1.27 5.16 -3.65
C THR A 90 -1.83 6.56 -3.47
N LEU A 91 -2.92 6.84 -4.17
CA LEU A 91 -3.72 8.02 -3.88
C LEU A 91 -4.27 7.86 -2.45
N PRO A 92 -4.13 8.87 -1.58
CA PRO A 92 -4.70 8.79 -0.25
C PRO A 92 -6.21 8.55 -0.36
N ARG A 93 -6.74 7.66 0.49
CA ARG A 93 -8.17 7.32 0.54
C ARG A 93 -9.08 8.52 0.85
N PHE A 94 -8.47 9.66 1.19
CA PHE A 94 -9.09 10.95 1.54
C PHE A 94 -9.55 11.80 0.35
N ALA A 95 -9.59 11.24 -0.86
CA ALA A 95 -10.24 11.85 -2.03
C ALA A 95 -11.67 12.42 -1.80
N PRO A 96 -12.55 11.92 -0.88
CA PRO A 96 -13.85 12.55 -0.68
C PRO A 96 -13.82 13.96 -0.07
N PHE A 97 -12.76 14.34 0.65
CA PHE A 97 -12.66 15.68 1.25
C PHE A 97 -12.52 16.76 0.19
N ALA A 98 -11.73 16.51 -0.85
CA ALA A 98 -11.58 17.44 -1.97
C ALA A 98 -12.92 17.74 -2.67
N LEU A 99 -13.78 16.72 -2.84
CA LEU A 99 -15.09 16.88 -3.46
C LEU A 99 -16.06 17.71 -2.59
N VAL A 100 -16.11 17.40 -1.28
CA VAL A 100 -16.96 18.14 -0.32
C VAL A 100 -16.52 19.60 -0.23
N LEU A 101 -15.21 19.84 -0.23
CA LEU A 101 -14.65 21.18 -0.12
C LEU A 101 -14.80 21.99 -1.42
N ALA A 102 -14.66 21.35 -2.59
CA ALA A 102 -14.99 21.96 -3.87
C ALA A 102 -16.47 22.38 -3.94
N GLY A 103 -17.38 21.53 -3.45
CA GLY A 103 -18.80 21.85 -3.33
C GLY A 103 -19.05 23.07 -2.44
N ALA A 104 -18.40 23.14 -1.28
CA ALA A 104 -18.51 24.29 -0.37
C ALA A 104 -17.97 25.59 -1.01
N GLY A 105 -16.86 25.52 -1.74
CA GLY A 105 -16.29 26.65 -2.48
C GLY A 105 -17.22 27.19 -3.57
N VAL A 106 -17.86 26.31 -4.34
CA VAL A 106 -18.86 26.69 -5.36
C VAL A 106 -20.06 27.38 -4.71
N VAL A 107 -20.59 26.83 -3.60
CA VAL A 107 -21.72 27.44 -2.88
C VAL A 107 -21.35 28.83 -2.33
N ALA A 108 -20.16 28.97 -1.74
CA ALA A 108 -19.68 30.26 -1.22
C ALA A 108 -19.46 31.30 -2.34
N GLY A 109 -18.93 30.87 -3.50
CA GLY A 109 -18.74 31.73 -4.66
C GLY A 109 -20.06 32.19 -5.30
N VAL A 110 -21.04 31.29 -5.44
CA VAL A 110 -22.37 31.59 -6.00
C VAL A 110 -23.18 32.53 -5.09
N LEU A 111 -23.00 32.43 -3.77
CA LEU A 111 -23.64 33.31 -2.80
C LEU A 111 -23.05 34.74 -2.76
N GLY A 112 -22.06 35.06 -3.60
CA GLY A 112 -21.59 36.44 -3.79
C GLY A 112 -20.63 36.95 -2.71
N TYR A 113 -20.09 36.08 -1.85
CA TYR A 113 -19.09 36.43 -0.83
C TYR A 113 -17.67 36.64 -1.39
N SER A 114 -17.50 36.92 -2.69
CA SER A 114 -16.17 36.93 -3.34
C SER A 114 -15.26 38.06 -2.85
N SER A 115 -15.81 39.12 -2.24
CA SER A 115 -15.07 40.25 -1.69
C SER A 115 -14.83 40.17 -0.17
N ASP A 116 -15.32 39.12 0.50
CA ASP A 116 -15.08 38.93 1.93
C ASP A 116 -13.69 38.30 2.14
N PRO A 117 -12.77 38.97 2.89
CA PRO A 117 -11.44 38.42 3.18
C PRO A 117 -11.48 37.06 3.88
N ILE A 118 -12.56 36.73 4.60
CA ILE A 118 -12.73 35.43 5.25
C ILE A 118 -12.95 34.33 4.21
N VAL A 119 -13.74 34.59 3.17
CA VAL A 119 -14.00 33.61 2.10
C VAL A 119 -12.75 33.42 1.23
N LEU A 120 -12.00 34.49 0.95
CA LEU A 120 -10.73 34.38 0.26
C LEU A 120 -9.69 33.58 1.09
N ALA A 121 -9.62 33.82 2.40
CA ALA A 121 -8.76 33.04 3.30
C ALA A 121 -9.16 31.56 3.35
N ALA A 122 -10.47 31.25 3.35
CA ALA A 122 -10.96 29.88 3.33
C ALA A 122 -10.59 29.15 2.01
N LEU A 123 -10.70 29.82 0.85
CA LEU A 123 -10.32 29.27 -0.44
C LEU A 123 -8.80 29.03 -0.56
N VAL A 124 -7.98 29.94 -0.05
CA VAL A 124 -6.52 29.75 -0.01
C VAL A 124 -6.14 28.60 0.93
N ALA A 125 -6.74 28.54 2.12
CA ALA A 125 -6.52 27.43 3.06
C ALA A 125 -6.91 26.08 2.42
N LEU A 126 -7.98 26.06 1.63
CA LEU A 126 -8.41 24.89 0.88
C LEU A 126 -7.38 24.47 -0.17
N LEU A 127 -6.91 25.39 -1.00
CA LEU A 127 -5.89 25.10 -2.03
C LEU A 127 -4.61 24.53 -1.40
N VAL A 128 -4.19 25.07 -0.25
CA VAL A 128 -3.04 24.57 0.50
C VAL A 128 -3.30 23.15 1.01
N LEU A 129 -4.52 22.88 1.52
CA LEU A 129 -4.91 21.55 2.00
C LEU A 129 -4.92 20.51 0.86
N ASP A 130 -5.53 20.82 -0.28
CA ASP A 130 -5.57 19.94 -1.46
C ASP A 130 -4.16 19.67 -2.00
N GLY A 131 -3.33 20.73 -2.10
CA GLY A 131 -1.92 20.61 -2.47
C GLY A 131 -1.14 19.72 -1.51
N ALA A 132 -1.37 19.86 -0.19
CA ALA A 132 -0.76 19.00 0.81
C ALA A 132 -1.18 17.53 0.63
N VAL A 133 -2.47 17.25 0.40
CA VAL A 133 -2.96 15.87 0.15
C VAL A 133 -2.30 15.25 -1.08
N LEU A 134 -2.12 16.00 -2.16
CA LEU A 134 -1.45 15.52 -3.36
C LEU A 134 0.04 15.23 -3.14
N VAL A 135 0.73 16.08 -2.36
CA VAL A 135 2.12 15.85 -1.96
C VAL A 135 2.24 14.63 -1.04
N LEU A 136 1.21 14.32 -0.25
CA LEU A 136 1.13 13.13 0.60
C LEU A 136 0.88 11.83 -0.18
N ALA A 137 0.70 11.85 -1.51
CA ALA A 137 0.58 10.64 -2.31
C ALA A 137 1.89 9.84 -2.29
N ARG A 138 1.97 8.92 -1.32
CA ARG A 138 3.15 8.06 -1.12
C ARG A 138 3.31 7.13 -2.33
N VAL A 139 4.56 6.99 -2.74
CA VAL A 139 4.96 6.05 -3.77
C VAL A 139 5.25 4.72 -3.08
N GLN A 140 4.69 3.64 -3.61
CA GLN A 140 4.93 2.28 -3.15
C GLN A 140 5.51 1.43 -4.29
N LEU A 141 6.33 0.44 -3.94
CA LEU A 141 6.72 -0.63 -4.84
C LEU A 141 5.80 -1.81 -4.64
N VAL A 142 5.38 -2.48 -5.72
CA VAL A 142 4.50 -3.64 -5.66
C VAL A 142 5.11 -4.77 -6.48
N CYS A 143 5.11 -5.97 -5.92
CA CYS A 143 5.59 -7.19 -6.60
C CYS A 143 4.58 -7.66 -7.66
N TYR A 144 5.05 -8.04 -8.86
CA TYR A 144 4.18 -8.61 -9.89
C TYR A 144 3.61 -9.98 -9.52
N ARG A 145 4.36 -10.79 -8.76
CA ARG A 145 4.02 -12.16 -8.40
C ARG A 145 3.01 -12.24 -7.25
N CYS A 146 3.45 -11.99 -6.01
CA CYS A 146 2.60 -12.08 -4.81
C CYS A 146 1.75 -10.81 -4.58
N GLY A 147 2.04 -9.69 -5.24
CA GLY A 147 1.30 -8.44 -5.02
C GLY A 147 1.61 -7.73 -3.71
N SER A 148 2.60 -8.19 -2.92
CA SER A 148 3.03 -7.48 -1.71
C SER A 148 3.50 -6.06 -2.05
N ALA A 149 3.17 -5.10 -1.19
CA ALA A 149 3.46 -3.69 -1.39
C ALA A 149 4.40 -3.15 -0.32
N TYR A 150 5.33 -2.29 -0.73
CA TYR A 150 6.40 -1.72 0.08
C TYR A 150 6.31 -0.20 0.07
N GLY A 151 6.07 0.41 1.22
CA GLY A 151 6.05 1.86 1.44
C GLY A 151 7.22 2.30 2.31
N GLY A 152 7.71 3.54 2.15
CA GLY A 152 8.79 4.09 2.98
C GLY A 152 10.21 3.60 2.63
N ALA A 153 10.35 2.58 1.78
CA ALA A 153 11.65 2.11 1.31
C ALA A 153 12.34 3.15 0.38
N PRO A 154 13.68 3.21 0.34
CA PRO A 154 14.39 3.93 -0.71
C PRO A 154 14.14 3.24 -2.07
N ILE A 155 13.35 3.89 -2.92
CA ILE A 155 12.93 3.35 -4.23
C ILE A 155 13.92 3.74 -5.31
N ALA A 156 14.45 2.72 -5.99
CA ALA A 156 15.32 2.92 -7.14
C ALA A 156 14.59 3.51 -8.35
N ARG A 157 15.31 4.32 -9.15
CA ARG A 157 14.77 4.93 -10.37
C ARG A 157 14.53 3.93 -11.51
N TYR A 158 15.11 2.74 -11.46
CA TYR A 158 14.94 1.73 -12.50
C TYR A 158 13.56 1.04 -12.46
N HIS A 159 12.83 1.15 -11.35
CA HIS A 159 11.47 0.62 -11.24
C HIS A 159 10.51 1.43 -12.11
N ARG A 160 9.88 0.76 -13.07
CA ARG A 160 8.90 1.37 -13.99
C ARG A 160 7.48 1.30 -13.41
N ALA A 161 6.56 2.03 -14.05
CA ALA A 161 5.14 1.85 -13.80
C ALA A 161 4.69 0.45 -14.22
N TRP A 162 3.48 0.07 -13.82
CA TRP A 162 2.89 -1.21 -14.16
C TRP A 162 2.89 -1.47 -15.67
N ASP A 163 3.18 -2.71 -16.05
CA ASP A 163 3.27 -3.19 -17.43
C ASP A 163 2.52 -4.53 -17.54
N ALA A 164 1.51 -4.56 -18.41
CA ALA A 164 0.67 -5.73 -18.64
C ALA A 164 1.47 -6.95 -19.12
N ARG A 165 2.57 -6.74 -19.87
CA ARG A 165 3.37 -7.83 -20.43
C ARG A 165 4.08 -8.63 -19.35
N ILE A 166 4.70 -7.93 -18.40
CA ILE A 166 5.36 -8.56 -17.24
C ILE A 166 4.31 -9.22 -16.35
N ALA A 167 3.15 -8.61 -16.18
CA ALA A 167 2.05 -9.19 -15.39
C ALA A 167 1.48 -10.48 -15.99
N ALA A 168 1.52 -10.62 -17.31
CA ALA A 168 1.03 -11.80 -18.03
C ALA A 168 2.00 -12.98 -18.02
N GLU A 169 3.26 -12.75 -17.64
CA GLU A 169 4.28 -13.80 -17.55
C GLU A 169 3.85 -14.90 -16.56
N PRO A 170 4.00 -16.20 -16.91
CA PRO A 170 3.47 -17.30 -16.10
C PRO A 170 3.93 -17.27 -14.64
N ASP A 171 5.18 -16.90 -14.39
CA ASP A 171 5.73 -16.82 -13.03
C ASP A 171 5.09 -15.71 -12.18
N ASN A 172 4.53 -14.70 -12.81
CA ASN A 172 3.87 -13.56 -12.16
C ASN A 172 2.36 -13.76 -12.01
N GLN A 173 1.78 -14.81 -12.60
CA GLN A 173 0.38 -15.13 -12.42
C GLN A 173 0.12 -15.57 -10.96
N PRO A 174 -1.01 -15.14 -10.36
CA PRO A 174 -1.35 -15.56 -9.01
C PRO A 174 -1.53 -17.09 -8.98
N ALA A 175 -1.04 -17.72 -7.92
CA ALA A 175 -1.29 -19.14 -7.73
C ALA A 175 -2.79 -19.36 -7.57
N VAL A 176 -3.35 -20.27 -8.37
CA VAL A 176 -4.72 -20.74 -8.20
C VAL A 176 -4.76 -21.60 -6.93
N PRO A 177 -5.62 -21.31 -5.95
CA PRO A 177 -5.78 -22.14 -4.76
C PRO A 177 -6.06 -23.59 -5.16
N SER A 178 -5.32 -24.53 -4.59
CA SER A 178 -5.35 -25.97 -4.93
C SER A 178 -6.75 -26.59 -4.83
N ASP A 179 -7.65 -25.97 -4.08
CA ASP A 179 -9.04 -26.37 -3.86
C ASP A 179 -9.87 -26.39 -5.15
N MET A 180 -9.45 -25.62 -6.18
CA MET A 180 -10.09 -25.60 -7.50
C MET A 180 -9.50 -26.61 -8.49
N ASN A 181 -8.40 -27.27 -8.13
CA ASN A 181 -7.73 -28.29 -8.95
C ASN A 181 -8.00 -29.72 -8.46
N ALA A 182 -8.92 -29.92 -7.51
CA ALA A 182 -9.42 -31.26 -7.22
C ALA A 182 -10.12 -31.81 -8.48
N PRO A 183 -9.65 -32.92 -9.07
CA PRO A 183 -10.35 -33.58 -10.16
C PRO A 183 -11.78 -33.88 -9.70
N ASN A 184 -12.76 -33.57 -10.53
CA ASN A 184 -14.19 -33.78 -10.24
C ASN A 184 -14.59 -35.28 -10.22
N ASP A 185 -13.64 -36.18 -9.94
CA ASP A 185 -13.72 -37.61 -10.23
C ASP A 185 -14.22 -38.45 -9.03
N ALA A 186 -14.55 -37.83 -7.89
CA ALA A 186 -14.93 -38.55 -6.67
C ALA A 186 -16.40 -38.39 -6.26
N ARG A 187 -17.33 -38.23 -7.21
CA ARG A 187 -18.77 -38.23 -6.89
C ARG A 187 -19.62 -39.08 -7.86
N GLY A 188 -19.18 -40.30 -8.12
CA GLY A 188 -20.07 -41.38 -8.57
C GLY A 188 -20.68 -42.08 -7.35
N PRO A 189 -22.02 -42.22 -7.22
CA PRO A 189 -22.60 -43.03 -6.15
C PRO A 189 -22.19 -44.49 -6.33
N SER A 190 -21.49 -45.04 -5.35
CA SER A 190 -21.22 -46.47 -5.26
C SER A 190 -22.56 -47.21 -5.11
N LEU A 191 -22.96 -47.96 -6.15
CA LEU A 191 -24.05 -48.91 -6.09
C LEU A 191 -23.75 -49.97 -5.01
N PRO A 192 -24.71 -50.31 -4.13
CA PRO A 192 -24.54 -51.43 -3.22
C PRO A 192 -24.54 -52.74 -4.01
N SER A 193 -23.45 -53.50 -3.89
CA SER A 193 -23.38 -54.88 -4.34
C SER A 193 -24.19 -55.77 -3.39
N ASN A 194 -25.29 -56.35 -3.89
CA ASN A 194 -26.03 -57.41 -3.21
C ASN A 194 -25.10 -58.61 -2.92
N GLN A 195 -25.11 -59.07 -1.68
CA GLN A 195 -24.90 -60.46 -1.30
C GLN A 195 -25.97 -60.84 -0.27
#